data_AF-A0A9P6IIJ7-F1
#
_entry.id   AF-A0A9P6IIJ7-F1
#
_cell.length_a   1.000
_cell.length_b   1.000
_cell.length_c   1.000
_cell.angle_alpha   90.00
_cell.angle_beta   90.00
_cell.angle_gamma   90.00
#
_symmetry.space_group_name_H-M   'P 1'
#
loop_
_entity.id
_entity.type
_entity.pdbx_description
1 polymer ?
#
loop_
_entity_poly.entity_id
_entity_poly.type
_entity_poly.pdbx_seq_one_letter_code
_entity_poly.pdbx_strand_id
1 'polypeptide(L)'
;MSSAEMTLLSLYRSYIRVIHLWPADPIRPTRNLKTALQSQVSEAFRAPITGTSNNTLPCRIHDARLQLDALQRLSRNEFKQKYPLSPRMLTPASNPNYYSKLVDMLEKETAKKNIEAVGQKSTSFFQRFFRTKS
;
A
#
# COMPACT_ATOMS: atom_id res chain seq x y z
N MET A 1 10.57 -22.44 -20.36
CA MET A 1 10.88 -21.41 -19.35
C MET A 1 11.97 -21.96 -18.44
N SER A 2 13.00 -21.17 -18.17
CA SER A 2 14.07 -21.57 -17.25
C SER A 2 13.53 -21.68 -15.82
N SER A 3 14.07 -22.58 -15.01
CA SER A 3 13.69 -22.74 -13.59
C SER A 3 13.72 -21.39 -12.84
N ALA A 4 14.72 -20.55 -13.13
CA ALA A 4 14.86 -19.23 -12.54
C ALA A 4 13.69 -18.28 -12.91
N GLU A 5 13.21 -18.29 -14.15
CA GLU A 5 12.10 -17.45 -14.60
C GLU A 5 10.79 -17.83 -13.89
N MET A 6 10.54 -19.13 -13.72
CA MET A 6 9.38 -19.61 -12.98
C MET A 6 9.41 -19.14 -11.53
N THR A 7 10.57 -19.21 -10.87
CA THR A 7 10.71 -18.73 -9.50
C THR A 7 10.45 -17.23 -9.39
N LEU A 8 10.94 -16.42 -10.33
CA LEU A 8 10.74 -14.97 -10.33
C LEU A 8 9.25 -14.60 -10.50
N LEU A 9 8.55 -15.25 -11.43
CA LEU A 9 7.12 -15.03 -11.65
C LEU A 9 6.29 -15.45 -10.43
N SER A 10 6.65 -16.57 -9.78
CA SER A 10 5.99 -17.02 -8.55
C SER A 10 6.18 -16.03 -7.40
N LEU A 11 7.39 -15.45 -7.26
CA LEU A 11 7.68 -14.42 -6.27
C LEU A 11 6.87 -13.16 -6.53
N TYR A 12 6.89 -12.65 -7.77
CA TYR A 12 6.13 -11.47 -8.15
C TYR A 12 4.64 -11.62 -7.83
N ARG A 13 4.02 -12.74 -8.21
CA ARG A 13 2.61 -13.03 -7.90
C ARG A 13 2.34 -13.06 -6.39
N SER A 14 3.28 -13.61 -5.63
CA SER A 14 3.19 -13.67 -4.16
C SER A 14 3.25 -12.28 -3.54
N TYR A 15 4.14 -11.40 -4.02
CA TYR A 15 4.18 -9.99 -3.60
C TYR A 15 2.85 -9.28 -3.86
N ILE A 16 2.32 -9.38 -5.09
CA ILE A 16 1.07 -8.74 -5.44
C ILE A 16 -0.06 -9.22 -4.51
N ARG A 17 -0.16 -10.53 -4.24
CA ARG A 17 -1.16 -11.07 -3.30
C ARG A 17 -1.04 -10.46 -1.91
N VAL A 18 0.17 -10.36 -1.34
CA VAL A 18 0.39 -9.76 -0.02
C VAL A 18 0.08 -8.26 -0.03
N ILE A 19 0.47 -7.54 -1.07
CA ILE A 19 0.18 -6.10 -1.20
C ILE A 19 -1.34 -5.84 -1.31
N HIS A 20 -2.09 -6.75 -1.94
CA HIS A 20 -3.55 -6.63 -2.00
C HIS A 20 -4.22 -6.75 -0.62
N LEU A 21 -3.62 -7.49 0.32
CA LEU A 21 -4.11 -7.62 1.70
C LEU A 21 -3.89 -6.36 2.53
N TRP A 22 -3.00 -5.44 2.11
CA TRP A 22 -2.82 -4.20 2.85
C TRP A 22 -4.06 -3.31 2.77
N PRO A 23 -4.46 -2.67 3.90
CA PRO A 23 -5.66 -1.86 3.98
C PRO A 23 -5.54 -0.61 3.11
N ALA A 24 -6.67 -0.12 2.65
CA ALA A 24 -6.75 1.18 2.01
C ALA A 24 -6.60 2.29 3.07
N ASP A 25 -5.88 3.36 2.72
CA ASP A 25 -5.72 4.54 3.55
C ASP A 25 -6.70 5.63 3.07
N PRO A 26 -7.84 5.84 3.75
CA PRO A 26 -8.83 6.83 3.33
C PRO A 26 -8.34 8.27 3.49
N ILE A 27 -7.32 8.50 4.32
CA ILE A 27 -6.79 9.83 4.63
C ILE A 27 -5.86 10.30 3.51
N ARG A 28 -5.20 9.37 2.82
CA ARG A 28 -4.26 9.63 1.73
C ARG A 28 -4.62 8.82 0.48
N PRO A 29 -5.71 9.17 -0.22
CA PRO A 29 -6.19 8.40 -1.37
C PRO A 29 -5.17 8.37 -2.53
N THR A 30 -4.36 9.43 -2.70
CA THR A 30 -3.39 9.56 -3.79
C THR A 30 -2.00 8.97 -3.49
N ARG A 31 -1.62 8.85 -2.22
CA ARG A 31 -0.29 8.40 -1.78
C ARG A 31 -0.43 7.36 -0.67
N ASN A 32 -0.98 6.19 -1.01
CA ASN A 32 -1.12 5.09 -0.08
C ASN A 32 0.08 4.14 -0.16
N LEU A 33 0.33 3.40 0.92
CA LEU A 33 1.43 2.44 0.97
C LEU A 33 1.28 1.32 -0.07
N LYS A 34 0.04 0.94 -0.37
CA LYS A 34 -0.29 -0.10 -1.34
C LYS A 34 0.22 0.23 -2.75
N THR A 35 -0.02 1.45 -3.23
CA THR A 35 0.44 1.90 -4.56
C THR A 35 1.95 2.07 -4.58
N ALA A 36 2.55 2.58 -3.50
CA ALA A 36 4.00 2.67 -3.36
C ALA A 36 4.69 1.30 -3.40
N LEU A 37 4.12 0.29 -2.75
CA LEU A 37 4.63 -1.08 -2.80
C LEU A 37 4.44 -1.71 -4.18
N GLN A 38 3.29 -1.49 -4.83
CA GLN A 38 3.05 -1.98 -6.19
C GLN A 38 4.07 -1.42 -7.18
N SER A 39 4.31 -0.10 -7.14
CA SER A 39 5.29 0.53 -8.03
C SER A 39 6.72 0.07 -7.71
N GLN A 40 7.08 -0.01 -6.44
CA GLN A 40 8.41 -0.47 -6.04
C GLN A 40 8.66 -1.91 -6.48
N VAL A 41 7.69 -2.82 -6.33
CA VAL A 41 7.82 -4.20 -6.79
C VAL A 41 7.87 -4.28 -8.32
N SER A 42 7.04 -3.53 -9.05
CA SER A 42 7.12 -3.54 -10.51
C SER A 42 8.46 -3.04 -11.03
N GLU A 43 8.96 -1.94 -10.47
CA GLU A 43 10.26 -1.37 -10.85
C GLU A 43 11.41 -2.29 -10.45
N ALA A 44 11.38 -2.87 -9.25
CA ALA A 44 12.40 -3.81 -8.80
C ALA A 44 12.48 -5.00 -9.74
N PHE A 45 11.37 -5.63 -10.11
CA PHE A 45 11.39 -6.80 -11.01
C PHE A 45 11.70 -6.44 -12.47
N ARG A 46 11.47 -5.19 -12.89
CA ARG A 46 11.83 -4.67 -14.22
C ARG A 46 13.29 -4.27 -14.33
N ALA A 47 13.93 -3.89 -13.21
CA ALA A 47 15.29 -3.37 -13.22
C ALA A 47 16.30 -4.38 -13.79
N PRO A 48 17.18 -3.95 -14.72
CA PRO A 48 18.17 -4.81 -15.33
C PRO A 48 19.18 -5.30 -14.30
N ILE A 49 19.66 -6.53 -14.50
CA ILE A 49 20.72 -7.14 -13.70
C ILE A 49 22.03 -6.51 -14.16
N THR A 50 22.55 -5.59 -13.37
CA THR A 50 23.88 -5.00 -13.61
C THR A 50 24.95 -5.97 -13.11
N GLY A 51 26.09 -6.05 -13.80
CA GLY A 51 27.18 -6.98 -13.44
C GLY A 51 27.93 -6.64 -12.14
N THR A 52 27.37 -5.82 -11.26
CA THR A 52 27.93 -5.52 -9.94
C THR A 52 27.75 -6.74 -9.03
N SER A 53 28.75 -7.06 -8.20
CA SER A 53 28.77 -8.27 -7.33
C SER A 53 27.48 -8.51 -6.55
N ASN A 54 26.85 -7.45 -6.04
CA ASN A 54 25.63 -7.53 -5.24
C ASN A 54 24.33 -7.68 -6.06
N ASN A 55 24.37 -7.45 -7.37
CA ASN A 55 23.20 -7.47 -8.25
C ASN A 55 23.14 -8.75 -9.09
N THR A 56 23.67 -9.87 -8.58
CA THR A 56 23.57 -11.18 -9.25
C THR A 56 22.17 -11.76 -9.04
N LEU A 57 21.60 -12.44 -10.05
CA LEU A 57 20.29 -13.11 -10.00
C LEU A 57 19.99 -13.90 -8.71
N PRO A 58 20.85 -14.84 -8.25
CA PRO A 58 20.60 -15.59 -7.02
C PRO A 58 20.51 -14.70 -5.78
N CYS A 59 21.33 -13.67 -5.66
CA CYS A 59 21.28 -12.72 -4.54
C CYS A 59 19.95 -11.96 -4.54
N ARG A 60 19.49 -11.48 -5.71
CA ARG A 60 18.19 -10.80 -5.82
C ARG A 60 17.02 -11.69 -5.44
N ILE A 61 17.05 -12.96 -5.85
CA ILE A 61 16.02 -13.94 -5.49
C ILE A 61 16.03 -14.17 -3.96
N HIS A 62 17.21 -14.26 -3.35
CA HIS A 62 17.34 -14.40 -1.91
C HIS A 62 16.78 -13.19 -1.16
N ASP A 63 17.18 -11.98 -1.55
CA ASP A 63 16.71 -10.73 -0.94
C ASP A 63 15.19 -10.56 -1.09
N ALA A 64 14.65 -10.87 -2.28
CA ALA A 64 13.22 -10.83 -2.54
C ALA A 64 12.44 -11.82 -1.65
N ARG A 65 13.00 -13.01 -1.37
CA ARG A 65 12.36 -13.96 -0.45
C ARG A 65 12.32 -13.42 0.97
N LEU A 66 13.43 -12.85 1.45
CA LEU A 66 13.53 -12.26 2.78
C LEU A 66 12.56 -11.09 2.95
N GLN A 67 12.50 -10.20 1.96
CA GLN A 67 11.57 -9.06 1.96
C GLN A 67 10.11 -9.52 1.91
N LEU A 68 9.78 -10.54 1.11
CA LEU A 68 8.43 -11.10 1.04
C LEU A 68 8.00 -11.70 2.38
N ASP A 69 8.87 -12.46 3.04
CA ASP A 69 8.60 -13.02 4.37
C ASP A 69 8.38 -11.90 5.39
N ALA A 70 9.26 -10.89 5.43
CA ALA A 70 9.08 -9.73 6.28
C ALA A 70 7.73 -9.02 6.05
N LEU A 71 7.34 -8.83 4.78
CA LEU A 71 6.06 -8.21 4.42
C LEU A 71 4.87 -9.06 4.87
N GLN A 72 4.96 -10.39 4.75
CA GLN A 72 3.93 -11.31 5.25
C GLN A 72 3.78 -11.22 6.77
N ARG A 73 4.88 -11.18 7.53
CA ARG A 73 4.85 -11.04 9.00
C ARG A 73 4.23 -9.72 9.44
N LEU A 74 4.58 -8.63 8.76
CA LEU A 74 3.98 -7.31 8.98
C LEU A 74 2.47 -7.33 8.70
N SER A 75 2.05 -7.91 7.57
CA SER A 75 0.63 -7.97 7.20
C SER A 75 -0.23 -8.76 8.21
N ARG A 76 0.36 -9.76 8.87
CA ARG A 76 -0.28 -10.57 9.91
C ARG A 76 -0.26 -9.93 11.29
N ASN A 77 0.27 -8.72 11.41
CA ASN A 77 0.47 -8.01 12.68
C ASN A 77 1.25 -8.85 13.72
N GLU A 78 2.19 -9.69 13.27
CA GLU A 78 2.92 -10.63 14.15
C GLU A 78 3.64 -9.90 15.29
N PHE A 79 4.30 -8.78 14.99
CA PHE A 79 5.04 -8.01 15.99
C PHE A 79 4.15 -7.30 17.02
N LYS A 80 2.92 -6.95 16.63
CA LYS A 80 1.93 -6.39 17.56
C LYS A 80 1.49 -7.44 18.59
N GLN A 81 1.39 -8.71 18.16
CA GLN A 81 1.04 -9.82 19.05
C GLN A 81 2.23 -10.25 19.90
N LYS A 82 3.43 -10.30 19.31
CA LYS A 82 4.65 -10.73 19.98
C LYS A 82 5.13 -9.74 21.05
N TYR A 83 4.93 -8.45 20.82
CA TYR A 83 5.35 -7.38 21.72
C TYR A 83 4.14 -6.50 22.08
N PRO A 84 3.23 -6.99 22.95
CA PRO A 84 2.05 -6.24 23.32
C PRO A 84 2.43 -4.97 24.09
N LEU A 85 1.91 -3.84 23.63
CA LEU A 85 2.12 -2.54 24.26
C LEU A 85 1.04 -2.26 25.30
N SER A 86 1.38 -1.47 26.32
CA SER A 86 0.42 -1.06 27.34
C SER A 86 -0.71 -0.22 26.73
N PRO A 87 -1.98 -0.48 27.08
CA PRO A 87 -3.11 0.33 26.59
C PRO A 87 -3.00 1.80 27.00
N ARG A 88 -2.24 2.10 28.07
CA ARG A 88 -1.99 3.47 28.54
C ARG A 88 -1.28 4.34 27.50
N MET A 89 -0.57 3.75 26.54
CA MET A 89 0.10 4.48 25.47
C MET A 89 -0.89 5.27 24.59
N LEU A 90 -2.13 4.78 24.46
CA LEU A 90 -3.19 5.42 23.66
C LEU A 90 -4.19 6.21 24.51
N THR A 91 -3.98 6.30 25.83
CA THR A 91 -4.87 7.01 26.76
C THR A 91 -4.04 7.94 27.65
N PRO A 92 -3.64 9.13 27.17
CA PRO A 92 -2.82 10.03 27.95
C PRO A 92 -3.58 10.50 29.20
N ALA A 93 -2.87 10.69 30.31
CA ALA A 93 -3.48 11.03 31.60
C ALA A 93 -4.29 12.34 31.57
N SER A 94 -3.89 13.30 30.73
CA SER A 94 -4.57 14.59 30.57
C SER A 94 -5.89 14.50 29.81
N ASN A 95 -6.02 13.57 28.86
CA ASN A 95 -7.25 13.37 28.08
C ASN A 95 -7.33 11.93 27.57
N PRO A 96 -8.00 11.03 28.32
CA PRO A 96 -8.10 9.62 27.97
C PRO A 96 -8.72 9.35 26.60
N ASN A 97 -9.60 10.25 26.13
CA ASN A 97 -10.35 10.11 24.89
C ASN A 97 -9.72 10.89 23.71
N TYR A 98 -8.45 11.30 23.82
CA TYR A 98 -7.82 12.15 22.81
C TYR A 98 -7.74 11.47 21.44
N TYR A 99 -7.14 10.28 21.37
CA TYR A 99 -6.91 9.59 20.10
C TYR A 99 -8.21 9.02 19.49
N SER A 100 -9.18 8.59 20.30
CA SER A 100 -10.49 8.16 19.79
C SER A 100 -11.23 9.31 19.11
N LYS A 101 -11.29 10.47 19.76
CA LYS A 101 -11.87 11.69 19.16
C LYS A 101 -11.18 12.08 17.86
N LEU A 102 -9.85 11.97 17.79
CA LEU A 102 -9.10 12.26 16.57
C LEU A 102 -9.46 11.31 15.43
N VAL A 103 -9.55 10.01 15.70
CA VAL A 103 -9.96 9.00 14.70
C VAL A 103 -11.37 9.30 14.19
N ASP A 104 -12.33 9.55 15.10
CA ASP A 104 -13.71 9.88 14.72
C ASP A 104 -13.80 11.13 13.84
N MET A 105 -13.03 12.18 14.17
CA MET A 105 -12.97 13.40 13.37
C MET A 105 -12.41 13.11 11.97
N LEU A 106 -11.35 12.31 11.90
CA LEU A 106 -10.68 11.95 10.66
C LEU A 106 -11.60 11.12 9.73
N GLU A 107 -12.32 10.16 10.30
CA GLU A 107 -13.30 9.33 9.58
C GLU A 107 -14.46 10.19 9.05
N LYS A 108 -14.96 11.13 9.85
CA LYS A 108 -16.00 12.07 9.41
C LYS A 108 -15.52 12.94 8.25
N GLU A 109 -14.32 13.52 8.32
CA GLU A 109 -13.80 14.39 7.27
C GLU A 109 -13.47 13.62 5.98
N THR A 110 -12.96 12.40 6.08
CA THR A 110 -12.73 11.53 4.90
C THR A 110 -14.05 11.09 4.26
N ALA A 111 -15.07 10.75 5.06
CA ALA A 111 -16.41 10.42 4.56
C ALA A 111 -17.06 11.61 3.85
N LYS A 112 -16.98 12.82 4.42
CA LYS A 112 -17.49 14.05 3.78
C LYS A 112 -16.82 14.32 2.43
N LYS A 113 -15.49 14.26 2.35
CA LYS A 113 -14.76 14.44 1.08
C LYS A 113 -15.16 13.42 0.02
N ASN A 114 -15.41 12.17 0.40
CA ASN A 114 -15.88 11.15 -0.53
C ASN A 114 -17.30 11.45 -1.04
N ILE A 115 -18.20 11.97 -0.20
CA ILE A 115 -19.55 12.40 -0.59
C ILE A 115 -19.48 13.61 -1.53
N GLU A 116 -18.66 14.61 -1.21
CA GLU A 116 -18.45 15.80 -2.04
C GLU A 116 -17.83 15.44 -3.41
N ALA A 117 -16.89 14.50 -3.45
CA ALA A 117 -16.31 14.00 -4.70
C ALA A 117 -17.34 13.23 -5.57
N VAL A 118 -18.31 12.56 -4.95
CA VAL A 118 -19.43 11.90 -5.66
C VAL A 118 -20.46 12.91 -6.17
N GLY A 119 -20.71 13.99 -5.43
CA GLY A 119 -21.62 15.09 -5.81
C GLY A 119 -21.04 16.06 -6.84
N GLN A 120 -19.71 16.24 -6.85
CA GLN A 120 -18.98 17.02 -7.85
C GLN A 120 -18.51 16.15 -9.02
N LYS A 121 -19.41 15.35 -9.61
CA LYS A 121 -19.23 14.94 -11.02
C LYS A 121 -19.43 16.18 -11.88
N SER A 122 -18.41 17.04 -11.90
CA SER A 122 -18.31 18.13 -12.84
C SER A 122 -18.47 17.53 -14.24
N THR A 123 -19.44 18.06 -14.98
CA THR A 123 -19.64 17.83 -16.41
C THR A 123 -18.28 17.68 -17.07
N SER A 124 -18.00 16.46 -17.52
CA SER A 124 -16.69 16.06 -18.01
C SER A 124 -16.24 17.06 -19.07
N PHE A 125 -14.97 17.48 -19.03
CA PHE A 125 -14.38 18.39 -20.01
C PHE A 125 -14.67 17.95 -21.46
N PHE A 126 -14.76 16.63 -21.68
CA PHE A 126 -15.18 16.01 -22.95
C PHE A 126 -16.67 16.20 -23.30
N GLN A 127 -17.57 16.24 -22.30
CA GLN A 127 -19.00 16.48 -22.48
C GLN A 127 -19.28 17.93 -22.93
N ARG A 128 -18.39 18.86 -22.57
CA ARG A 128 -18.40 20.27 -22.99
C ARG A 128 -17.71 20.48 -24.35
N PHE A 129 -16.80 19.58 -24.75
CA PHE A 129 -16.06 19.64 -26.01
C PHE A 129 -16.82 19.01 -27.20
N PHE A 130 -17.67 18.01 -26.98
CA PHE A 130 -18.45 17.36 -28.05
C PHE A 130 -19.90 17.86 -28.18
N ARG A 131 -20.28 18.95 -27.50
CA ARG A 131 -21.62 19.54 -27.61
C ARG A 131 -21.62 20.78 -28.51
N THR A 132 -21.45 20.58 -29.81
CA THR A 132 -21.79 21.59 -30.83
C THR A 132 -22.54 20.95 -32.01
N LYS A 133 -23.84 21.30 -32.04
CA LYS A 133 -24.78 21.48 -33.16
C LYS A 133 -25.28 20.27 -33.98
N SER A 134 -26.60 20.05 -33.88
CA SER A 134 -27.50 20.25 -35.02
C SER A 134 -28.21 21.60 -34.85
#